data_AF-A0A0C3ACT7-F1
#
_entry.id   AF-A0A0C3ACT7-F1
#
_cell.length_a   1.000
_cell.length_b   1.000
_cell.length_c   1.000
_cell.angle_alpha   90.00
_cell.angle_beta   90.00
_cell.angle_gamma   90.00
#
_symmetry.space_group_name_H-M   'P 1'
#
loop_
_entity.id
_entity.type
_entity.pdbx_description
1 polymer ?
#
loop_
_entity_poly.entity_id
_entity_poly.type
_entity_poly.pdbx_seq_one_letter_code
_entity_poly.pdbx_strand_id
1 'polypeptide(L)' 'MHGVECIIIYEYTYFCLQLERGNPEDVIALAIKQYEDSGTQANVVQDLQHMLQEHDDDVTMSKYMFDIVMRNRMSNKFK' A
#
# COMPACT_ATOMS: atom_id res chain seq x y z
N MET A 1 6.78 10.95 0.57
CA MET A 1 6.26 10.06 -0.48
C MET A 1 5.01 9.37 0.05
N HIS A 2 3.85 10.01 -0.05
CA HIS A 2 2.60 9.48 0.54
C HIS A 2 1.73 8.73 -0.48
N GLY A 3 2.01 8.86 -1.79
CA GLY A 3 1.18 8.27 -2.84
C GLY A 3 1.07 6.74 -2.76
N VAL A 4 2.20 6.04 -2.58
CA VAL A 4 2.22 4.57 -2.48
C VAL A 4 1.48 4.09 -1.23
N GLU A 5 1.67 4.77 -0.10
CA GLU A 5 0.98 4.46 1.16
C GLU A 5 -0.54 4.60 0.99
N CYS A 6 -0.99 5.70 0.40
CA CYS A 6 -2.41 5.92 0.11
C CYS A 6 -2.98 4.82 -0.79
N ILE A 7 -2.27 4.42 -1.85
CA ILE A 7 -2.74 3.37 -2.75
C ILE A 7 -2.90 2.03 -2.01
N ILE A 8 -1.95 1.67 -1.15
CA ILE A 8 -2.02 0.43 -0.36
C ILE A 8 -3.18 0.47 0.63
N ILE A 9 -3.39 1.61 1.30
CA ILE A 9 -4.53 1.79 2.22
C ILE A 9 -5.84 1.69 1.45
N TYR A 10 -5.99 2.39 0.32
CA TYR A 10 -7.21 2.36 -0.49
C TYR A 10 -7.49 0.97 -1.09
N GLU A 11 -6.46 0.26 -1.54
CA GLU A 11 -6.57 -1.12 -2.00
C GLU A 11 -7.18 -2.01 -0.93
N TYR A 12 -6.67 -1.90 0.30
CA TYR A 12 -7.15 -2.70 1.41
C TYR A 12 -8.53 -2.26 1.91
N THR A 13 -8.82 -0.96 1.94
CA THR A 13 -10.17 -0.43 2.20
C THR A 13 -11.17 -1.03 1.22
N TYR A 14 -10.84 -1.02 -0.07
CA TYR A 14 -11.71 -1.59 -1.10
C TYR A 14 -11.91 -3.09 -0.88
N PHE A 15 -10.84 -3.84 -0.60
CA PHE A 15 -10.92 -5.26 -0.27
C PHE A 15 -11.84 -5.53 0.94
N CYS A 16 -11.68 -4.78 2.03
CA CYS A 16 -12.53 -4.91 3.22
C CYS A 16 -13.99 -4.57 2.93
N LEU A 17 -14.28 -3.54 2.14
CA LEU A 17 -15.65 -3.19 1.72
C LEU A 17 -16.33 -4.27 0.88
N GLN A 18 -15.56 -5.08 0.14
CA GLN A 18 -16.11 -6.22 -0.60
C GLN A 18 -16.48 -7.38 0.33
N LEU A 19 -15.76 -7.55 1.45
CA LEU A 19 -15.98 -8.63 2.42
C LEU A 19 -17.05 -8.27 3.45
N GLU A 20 -16.98 -7.04 3.96
CA GLU A 20 -17.84 -6.54 5.02
C GLU A 20 -18.69 -5.38 4.48
N ARG A 21 -20.02 -5.50 4.59
CA ARG A 21 -20.93 -4.38 4.32
C ARG A 21 -20.85 -3.38 5.48
N GLY A 22 -19.73 -2.65 5.57
CA GLY A 22 -19.45 -1.63 6.58
C GLY A 22 -19.61 -0.21 6.05
N ASN A 23 -19.67 0.75 6.96
CA ASN A 23 -19.53 2.17 6.63
C ASN A 23 -18.11 2.42 6.07
N PRO A 24 -17.96 3.05 4.89
CA PRO A 24 -16.65 3.37 4.31
C PRO A 24 -15.68 4.08 5.26
N GLU A 25 -16.16 4.97 6.12
CA GLU A 25 -15.31 5.73 7.05
C GLU A 25 -14.66 4.82 8.09
N ASP A 26 -15.43 3.89 8.66
CA ASP A 26 -14.94 2.93 9.65
C ASP A 26 -13.95 1.95 9.02
N VAL A 27 -14.20 1.54 7.77
CA VAL A 27 -13.31 0.64 7.03
C VAL A 27 -12.00 1.33 6.65
N ILE A 28 -12.03 2.62 6.31
CA ILE A 28 -10.81 3.41 6.08
C ILE A 28 -9.98 3.49 7.36
N ALA A 29 -10.61 3.80 8.50
CA ALA A 29 -9.92 3.86 9.78
C ALA A 29 -9.30 2.51 10.16
N LEU A 30 -10.01 1.41 9.92
CA LEU A 30 -9.49 0.04 10.10
C LEU A 30 -8.28 -0.22 9.18
N ALA A 31 -8.36 0.19 7.92
CA ALA A 31 -7.30 -0.02 6.94
C ALA A 31 -6.02 0.76 7.29
N ILE A 32 -6.16 2.01 7.76
CA ILE A 32 -5.03 2.82 8.25
C ILE A 32 -4.38 2.12 9.45
N LYS A 33 -5.19 1.73 10.43
CA LYS A 33 -4.68 1.05 11.62
C LYS A 33 -3.95 -0.25 11.26
N GLN A 34 -4.51 -1.04 10.36
CA GLN A 34 -3.87 -2.27 9.88
C GLN A 34 -2.55 -1.98 9.16
N TYR A 35 -2.46 -0.90 8.37
CA TYR A 35 -1.23 -0.48 7.72
C TYR A 35 -0.14 -0.14 8.74
N GLU A 36 -0.47 0.62 9.78
CA GLU A 36 0.43 0.99 10.88
C GLU A 36 0.88 -0.24 11.68
N ASP A 37 -0.05 -1.12 12.06
CA ASP A 37 0.22 -2.30 12.91
C ASP A 37 0.97 -3.41 12.16
N SER A 38 0.88 -3.44 10.82
CA SER A 38 1.42 -4.54 10.00
C SER A 38 2.92 -4.47 9.73
N GLY A 39 3.56 -3.34 10.01
CA GLY A 39 4.93 -3.06 9.58
C GLY A 39 5.09 -2.83 8.07
N THR A 40 3.98 -2.82 7.29
CA THR A 40 4.01 -2.55 5.85
C THR A 40 4.64 -1.20 5.54
N GLN A 41 4.44 -0.19 6.40
CA GLN A 41 5.08 1.11 6.25
C GLN A 41 6.62 1.02 6.18
N ALA A 42 7.24 0.23 7.05
CA ALA A 42 8.69 0.07 7.06
C ALA A 42 9.20 -0.57 5.75
N ASN A 43 8.50 -1.59 5.25
CA ASN A 43 8.83 -2.25 3.98
C ASN A 43 8.69 -1.31 2.79
N VAL A 44 7.60 -0.53 2.74
CA VAL A 44 7.34 0.46 1.68
C VAL A 44 8.42 1.54 1.68
N VAL A 45 8.83 2.04 2.85
CA VAL A 45 9.91 3.05 2.95
C VAL A 45 11.23 2.47 2.44
N GLN A 46 11.57 1.25 2.83
CA GLN A 46 12.79 0.58 2.37
C GLN A 46 12.79 0.38 0.85
N ASP A 47 11.68 -0.12 0.30
CA ASP A 47 11.51 -0.34 -1.13
C ASP A 47 11.61 0.97 -1.94
N LEU A 48 11.01 2.05 -1.44
CA LEU A 48 11.08 3.38 -2.07
C LEU A 48 12.51 3.94 -2.03
N GLN A 49 13.22 3.79 -0.92
CA GLN A 49 14.61 4.22 -0.80
C GLN A 49 15.51 3.48 -1.79
N HIS A 50 15.33 2.16 -1.93
CA HIS A 50 16.07 1.36 -2.89
C HIS A 50 15.80 1.82 -4.33
N MET A 51 14.53 2.04 -4.68
CA MET A 51 14.14 2.52 -6.01
C MET A 51 14.77 3.88 -6.35
N LEU A 52 14.75 4.84 -5.41
CA LEU A 52 15.34 6.16 -5.60
C LEU A 52 16.87 6.13 -5.71
N GLN A 53 17.53 5.08 -5.21
CA GLN A 53 18.98 4.93 -5.32
C GLN A 53 19.41 4.29 -6.64
N GLU A 54 18.56 3.46 -7.26
CA GLU A 54 18.91 2.68 -8.45
C GLU A 54 18.43 3.30 -9.77
N HIS A 55 17.46 4.22 -9.75
CA HIS A 55 16.80 4.70 -10.97
C HIS A 55 16.61 6.21 -11.02
N ASP A 56 17.09 6.84 -12.11
CA ASP A 56 17.01 8.28 -12.39
C ASP A 56 16.06 8.59 -13.57
N ASP A 57 15.22 7.63 -13.98
CA ASP A 57 14.36 7.75 -15.17
C ASP A 57 12.86 7.50 -14.84
N ASP A 58 12.00 8.44 -15.23
CA ASP A 58 10.58 8.53 -14.83
C ASP A 58 9.72 7.34 -15.31
N VAL A 59 10.00 6.83 -16.52
CA VAL A 59 9.26 5.70 -17.10
C VAL A 59 9.47 4.45 -16.25
N THR A 60 10.66 4.28 -15.70
CA THR A 60 11.02 3.18 -14.80
C THR A 60 10.34 3.37 -13.44
N MET A 61 10.31 4.59 -12.91
CA MET A 61 9.70 4.87 -11.60
C MET A 61 8.24 4.43 -11.49
N SER A 62 7.42 4.68 -12.51
CA SER A 62 5.99 4.30 -12.48
C SER A 62 5.77 2.78 -12.33
N LYS A 63 6.56 1.99 -13.05
CA LYS A 63 6.52 0.52 -12.99
C LYS A 63 6.99 0.03 -11.62
N TYR A 64 8.07 0.60 -11.09
CA TYR A 64 8.57 0.23 -9.78
C TYR A 64 7.58 0.59 -8.66
N MET A 65 6.93 1.76 -8.72
CA MET A 65 5.87 2.10 -7.76
C MET A 65 4.74 1.08 -7.77
N PHE A 66 4.32 0.64 -8.96
CA PHE A 66 3.31 -0.42 -9.08
C PHE A 66 3.80 -1.73 -8.45
N ASP A 67 5.04 -2.14 -8.71
CA ASP A 67 5.63 -3.35 -8.14
C ASP A 67 5.74 -3.27 -6.60
N ILE A 68 6.04 -2.10 -6.04
CA ILE A 68 6.05 -1.86 -4.59
C ILE A 68 4.66 -2.04 -4.01
N VAL A 69 3.63 -1.43 -4.63
CA VAL A 69 2.23 -1.60 -4.21
C VAL A 69 1.85 -3.08 -4.25
N MET A 70 2.18 -3.79 -5.32
CA MET A 70 1.81 -5.20 -5.49
C MET A 70 2.49 -6.12 -4.48
N ARG A 71 3.74 -5.85 -4.08
CA ARG A 71 4.46 -6.59 -3.04
C ARG A 71 3.91 -6.31 -1.64
N ASN A 72 3.55 -5.05 -1.37
CA ASN A 72 3.17 -4.58 -0.05
C ASN A 72 1.65 -4.52 0.19
N ARG A 73 0.82 -4.90 -0.81
CA ARG A 73 -0.64 -4.91 -0.65
C ARG A 73 -1.07 -5.77 0.53
N MET A 74 -1.98 -5.25 1.34
CA MET A 74 -2.35 -5.89 2.60
C MET A 74 -3.35 -7.04 2.42
N SER A 75 -4.10 -7.05 1.31
CA SER A 75 -5.01 -8.15 0.94
C SER A 75 -4.30 -9.49 0.74
N ASN A 76 -2.98 -9.51 0.47
CA ASN A 76 -2.21 -10.75 0.36
C ASN A 76 -2.27 -11.63 1.62
N LYS A 77 -2.53 -11.04 2.79
CA LYS A 77 -2.66 -11.78 4.05
C LYS A 77 -3.88 -12.71 4.10
N PHE A 78 -4.81 -12.57 3.15
CA PHE A 78 -6.08 -13.31 3.11
C PHE A 78 -6.18 -14.25 1.89
N LYS A 79 -5.03 -14.60 1.28
CA LYS A 79 -4.92 -15.59 0.21
C LYS A 79 -4.57 -16.99 0.74
#